data_AF-A0A3B0SPT9-F1
#
_entry.id   AF-A0A3B0SPT9-F1
#
_cell.length_a   1.000
_cell.length_b   1.000
_cell.length_c   1.000
_cell.angle_alpha   90.00
_cell.angle_beta   90.00
_cell.angle_gamma   90.00
#
_symmetry.space_group_name_H-M   'P 1'
#
loop_
_entity.id
_entity.type
_entity.pdbx_description
1 polymer ?
#
loop_
_entity_poly.entity_id
_entity_poly.type
_entity_poly.pdbx_seq_one_letter_code
_entity_poly.pdbx_strand_id
1 'polypeptide(L)'
;SGGGSQSNSERTQTDETVTYDLSEIRREREKLPGSIKRMSVAVLVNEIAADGQDTAAAPTPRTEEELTALKDLVSMAVGIDESRGDTLTVHSMPFKQITNDGVVVEEDVFADFIDRNLMTVIQIGILSIVTLILGLFVVKPLLTANAAASAAAPALAAAPAQMDALAATPAPMATAAPGSDAIEALKSLASDKTDETAGLIQSWLDETEDAA
;
A
#
# COMPACT_ATOMS: atom_id res chain seq x y z
N SER A 1 128.72 -18.45 -32.23
CA SER A 1 127.57 -18.97 -31.47
C SER A 1 126.54 -17.86 -31.35
N GLY A 2 125.27 -18.19 -31.55
CA GLY A 2 124.16 -17.24 -31.52
C GLY A 2 123.66 -16.94 -30.11
N GLY A 3 122.93 -15.83 -29.98
CA GLY A 3 122.14 -15.48 -28.81
C GLY A 3 121.10 -14.45 -29.23
N GLY A 4 119.88 -14.91 -29.52
CA GLY A 4 118.76 -14.06 -29.91
C GLY A 4 118.16 -13.35 -28.69
N SER A 5 117.94 -12.04 -28.82
CA SER A 5 117.15 -11.27 -27.86
C SER A 5 115.67 -11.61 -28.03
N GLN A 6 115.11 -12.34 -27.08
CA GLN A 6 113.66 -12.50 -26.93
C GLN A 6 113.12 -11.24 -26.24
N SER A 7 112.36 -10.43 -26.96
CA SER A 7 111.56 -9.36 -26.35
C SER A 7 110.29 -9.98 -25.77
N ASN A 8 110.21 -10.09 -24.44
CA ASN A 8 108.95 -10.33 -23.76
C ASN A 8 108.09 -9.06 -23.85
N SER A 9 106.89 -9.18 -24.41
CA SER A 9 105.89 -8.12 -24.44
C SER A 9 104.78 -8.52 -23.47
N GLU A 10 104.86 -8.05 -22.23
CA GLU A 10 103.79 -8.22 -21.24
C GLU A 10 102.58 -7.35 -21.64
N ARG A 11 101.56 -7.99 -22.23
CA ARG A 11 100.28 -7.33 -22.53
C ARG A 11 99.38 -7.47 -21.30
N THR A 12 99.21 -6.39 -20.56
CA THR A 12 98.24 -6.33 -19.45
C THR A 12 96.87 -5.98 -20.02
N GLN A 13 95.91 -6.90 -19.89
CA GLN A 13 94.50 -6.68 -20.22
C GLN A 13 93.73 -6.53 -18.91
N THR A 14 93.02 -5.42 -18.75
CA THR A 14 92.17 -5.14 -17.58
C THR A 14 90.73 -5.19 -18.04
N ASP A 15 89.98 -6.19 -17.60
CA ASP A 15 88.55 -6.32 -17.83
C ASP A 15 87.79 -5.74 -16.63
N GLU A 16 87.09 -4.61 -16.83
CA GLU A 16 86.24 -3.98 -15.82
C GLU A 16 84.76 -4.28 -16.15
N THR A 17 84.08 -4.97 -15.24
CA THR A 17 82.64 -5.25 -15.35
C THR A 17 81.87 -4.32 -14.43
N VAL A 18 81.20 -3.32 -14.99
CA VAL A 18 80.33 -2.40 -14.25
C VAL A 18 78.92 -3.00 -14.17
N THR A 19 78.51 -3.41 -12.98
CA THR A 19 77.14 -3.88 -12.72
C THR A 19 76.29 -2.68 -12.32
N TYR A 20 75.21 -2.42 -13.07
CA TYR A 20 74.25 -1.38 -12.75
C TYR A 20 73.04 -2.01 -12.07
N ASP A 21 72.82 -1.68 -10.80
CA ASP A 21 71.60 -2.05 -10.10
C ASP A 21 70.47 -1.10 -10.54
N LEU A 22 69.65 -1.56 -11.47
CA LEU A 22 68.48 -0.82 -11.90
C LEU A 22 67.38 -0.93 -10.83
N SER A 23 67.00 0.21 -10.24
CA SER A 23 65.91 0.26 -9.27
C SER A 23 64.56 0.03 -9.97
N GLU A 24 63.95 -1.14 -9.77
CA GLU A 24 62.58 -1.43 -10.23
C GLU A 24 61.56 -0.91 -9.21
N ILE A 25 60.68 0.00 -9.64
CA ILE A 25 59.51 0.41 -8.83
C ILE A 25 58.34 -0.46 -9.25
N ARG A 26 58.01 -1.48 -8.44
CA ARG A 26 56.82 -2.31 -8.64
C ARG A 26 55.63 -1.70 -7.88
N ARG A 27 54.59 -1.30 -8.62
CA ARG A 27 53.34 -0.80 -8.04
C ARG A 27 52.25 -1.86 -8.14
N GLU A 28 51.94 -2.48 -7.02
CA GLU A 28 50.77 -3.33 -6.88
C GLU A 28 49.54 -2.45 -6.59
N ARG A 29 48.45 -2.68 -7.32
CA ARG A 29 47.14 -2.07 -7.00
C ARG A 29 46.13 -3.17 -6.80
N GLU A 30 45.68 -3.31 -5.57
CA GLU A 30 44.53 -4.12 -5.24
C GLU A 30 43.25 -3.34 -5.62
N LYS A 31 42.43 -3.92 -6.49
CA LYS A 31 41.11 -3.36 -6.85
C LYS A 31 40.05 -4.18 -6.14
N LEU A 32 39.27 -3.53 -5.28
CA LEU A 32 38.11 -4.17 -4.68
C LEU A 32 37.06 -4.49 -5.76
N PRO A 33 36.39 -5.65 -5.67
CA PRO A 33 35.25 -5.96 -6.53
C PRO A 33 34.08 -5.00 -6.25
N GLY A 34 33.24 -4.76 -7.26
CA GLY A 34 32.02 -3.93 -7.12
C GLY A 34 32.08 -2.54 -7.77
N SER A 35 33.17 -2.17 -8.44
CA SER A 35 33.20 -0.93 -9.23
C SER A 35 32.31 -1.02 -10.47
N ILE A 36 31.54 0.03 -10.73
CA ILE A 36 30.73 0.16 -11.95
C ILE A 36 31.65 0.41 -13.14
N LYS A 37 31.54 -0.41 -14.19
CA LYS A 37 32.33 -0.25 -15.43
C LYS A 37 31.67 0.67 -16.45
N ARG A 38 30.34 0.67 -16.51
CA ARG A 38 29.53 1.46 -17.44
C ARG A 38 28.07 1.45 -16.98
N MET A 39 27.38 2.55 -17.19
CA MET A 39 25.96 2.71 -16.93
C MET A 39 25.21 3.18 -18.19
N SER A 40 24.00 2.67 -18.39
CA SER A 40 23.13 3.08 -19.49
C SER A 40 21.74 3.35 -18.94
N VAL A 41 21.28 4.58 -19.10
CA VAL A 41 20.02 5.06 -18.53
C VAL A 41 19.14 5.57 -19.66
N ALA A 42 17.90 5.08 -19.70
CA ALA A 42 16.88 5.55 -20.61
C ALA A 42 15.68 6.04 -19.79
N VAL A 43 15.28 7.29 -20.02
CA VAL A 43 14.15 7.90 -19.33
C VAL A 43 13.08 8.25 -20.35
N LEU A 44 11.86 7.80 -20.06
CA LEU A 44 10.68 8.14 -20.83
C LEU A 44 9.81 9.08 -20.03
N VAL A 45 9.45 10.20 -20.65
CA VAL A 45 8.66 11.25 -20.02
C VAL A 45 7.32 11.32 -20.73
N ASN A 46 6.24 11.34 -19.95
CA ASN A 46 4.90 11.48 -20.52
C ASN A 46 4.71 12.89 -21.11
N GLU A 47 4.03 12.98 -22.24
CA GLU A 47 3.65 14.26 -22.83
C GLU A 47 2.68 15.05 -21.96
N ILE A 48 2.57 16.34 -22.24
CA ILE A 48 1.68 17.24 -21.49
C ILE A 48 0.25 16.87 -21.88
N ALA A 49 -0.57 16.55 -20.88
CA ALA A 49 -1.99 16.30 -21.08
C ALA A 49 -2.64 17.56 -21.66
N ALA A 50 -3.50 17.39 -22.66
CA ALA A 50 -4.24 18.52 -23.19
C ALA A 50 -5.12 19.12 -22.08
N ASP A 51 -4.99 20.43 -21.87
CA ASP A 51 -5.73 21.15 -20.85
C ASP A 51 -7.23 21.14 -21.19
N GLY A 52 -8.02 20.45 -20.37
CA GLY A 52 -9.46 20.69 -20.22
C GLY A 52 -10.41 19.85 -21.09
N GLN A 53 -11.30 19.15 -20.38
CA GLN A 53 -12.61 18.63 -20.79
C GLN A 53 -12.69 17.54 -21.88
N ASP A 54 -11.67 17.36 -22.70
CA ASP A 54 -11.71 16.33 -23.75
C ASP A 54 -10.57 15.33 -23.57
N THR A 55 -10.92 14.15 -23.04
CA THR A 55 -9.99 13.01 -22.92
C THR A 55 -9.52 12.49 -24.28
N ALA A 56 -10.07 13.01 -25.38
CA ALA A 56 -9.67 12.70 -26.75
C ALA A 56 -8.66 13.70 -27.35
N ALA A 57 -8.34 14.79 -26.66
CA ALA A 57 -7.38 15.76 -27.19
C ALA A 57 -5.97 15.16 -27.26
N ALA A 58 -5.31 15.36 -28.40
CA ALA A 58 -3.98 14.80 -28.65
C ALA A 58 -2.98 15.39 -27.64
N PRO A 59 -2.18 14.56 -26.96
CA PRO A 59 -1.15 15.01 -26.03
C PRO A 59 -0.14 15.91 -26.75
N THR A 60 0.37 16.89 -26.03
CA THR A 60 1.31 17.88 -26.57
C THR A 60 2.75 17.49 -26.21
N PRO A 61 3.67 17.43 -27.19
CA PRO A 61 5.08 17.17 -26.93
C PRO A 61 5.67 18.19 -25.95
N ARG A 62 6.55 17.73 -25.06
CA ARG A 62 7.31 18.61 -24.16
C ARG A 62 8.29 19.47 -24.95
N THR A 63 8.60 20.65 -24.44
CA THR A 63 9.58 21.54 -25.07
C THR A 63 11.00 20.98 -24.93
N GLU A 64 11.88 21.31 -25.88
CA GLU A 64 13.29 20.86 -25.84
C GLU A 64 14.04 21.42 -24.61
N GLU A 65 13.69 22.63 -24.16
CA GLU A 65 14.24 23.25 -22.96
C GLU A 65 13.94 22.43 -21.71
N GLU A 66 12.68 21.96 -21.56
CA GLU A 66 12.28 21.13 -20.43
C GLU A 66 12.97 19.75 -20.48
N LEU A 67 13.07 19.14 -21.67
CA LEU A 67 13.76 17.87 -21.84
C LEU A 67 15.25 17.97 -21.52
N THR A 68 15.89 19.10 -21.86
CA THR A 68 17.28 19.38 -21.50
C THR A 68 17.44 19.52 -19.99
N ALA A 69 16.57 20.30 -19.34
CA ALA A 69 16.59 20.45 -17.88
C ALA A 69 16.38 19.10 -17.15
N LEU A 70 15.47 18.26 -17.65
CA LEU A 70 15.25 16.91 -17.12
C LEU A 70 16.47 16.01 -17.33
N LYS A 71 17.12 16.08 -18.50
CA LYS A 71 18.35 15.34 -18.77
C LYS A 71 19.46 15.73 -17.79
N ASP A 72 19.64 17.03 -17.53
CA ASP A 72 20.65 17.52 -16.60
C ASP A 72 20.37 17.05 -15.17
N LEU A 73 19.11 17.15 -14.72
CA LEU A 73 18.71 16.70 -13.39
C LEU A 73 18.93 15.20 -13.20
N VAL A 74 18.57 14.38 -14.19
CA VAL A 74 18.80 12.93 -14.14
C VAL A 74 20.29 12.61 -14.19
N SER A 75 21.07 13.30 -15.03
CA SER A 75 22.52 13.05 -15.14
C SER A 75 23.24 13.25 -13.80
N MET A 76 22.87 14.31 -13.07
CA MET A 76 23.38 14.60 -11.72
C MET A 76 22.90 13.59 -10.68
N ALA A 77 21.61 13.21 -10.72
CA ALA A 77 21.03 12.29 -9.75
C ALA A 77 21.64 10.89 -9.82
N VAL A 78 21.93 10.40 -11.04
CA VAL A 78 22.48 9.05 -11.24
C VAL A 78 24.02 9.05 -11.26
N GLY A 79 24.66 10.20 -11.44
CA GLY A 79 26.13 10.31 -11.48
C GLY A 79 26.71 9.73 -12.77
N ILE A 80 26.15 10.13 -13.91
CA ILE A 80 26.63 9.76 -15.24
C ILE A 80 28.06 10.26 -15.45
N ASP A 81 28.94 9.36 -15.90
CA ASP A 81 30.34 9.66 -16.18
C ASP A 81 30.69 9.29 -17.62
N GLU A 82 30.88 10.31 -18.47
CA GLU A 82 31.25 10.12 -19.88
C GLU A 82 32.64 9.47 -20.03
N SER A 83 33.55 9.68 -19.08
CA SER A 83 34.89 9.08 -19.10
C SER A 83 34.85 7.57 -18.83
N ARG A 84 33.82 7.11 -18.10
CA ARG A 84 33.48 5.70 -17.90
C ARG A 84 32.75 5.10 -19.11
N GLY A 85 32.29 5.93 -20.04
CA GLY A 85 31.52 5.53 -21.21
C GLY A 85 30.02 5.35 -20.93
N ASP A 86 29.50 6.08 -19.94
CA ASP A 86 28.08 6.04 -19.60
C ASP A 86 27.21 6.76 -20.65
N THR A 87 25.96 6.33 -20.75
CA THR A 87 24.98 6.92 -21.68
C THR A 87 23.67 7.26 -20.99
N LEU A 88 23.12 8.44 -21.31
CA LEU A 88 21.80 8.90 -20.86
C LEU A 88 20.98 9.39 -22.04
N THR A 89 19.79 8.82 -22.20
CA THR A 89 18.81 9.22 -23.22
C THR A 89 17.48 9.56 -22.57
N VAL A 90 16.89 10.69 -22.95
CA VAL A 90 15.58 11.14 -22.48
C VAL A 90 14.68 11.36 -23.69
N HIS A 91 13.49 10.76 -23.68
CA HIS A 91 12.50 10.93 -24.73
C HIS A 91 11.12 11.25 -24.15
N SER A 92 10.37 12.09 -24.86
CA SER A 92 8.97 12.37 -24.58
C SER A 92 8.09 11.55 -25.53
N MET A 93 7.09 10.86 -24.99
CA MET A 93 6.04 10.24 -25.80
C MET A 93 4.77 10.07 -24.98
N PRO A 94 3.59 10.05 -25.63
CA PRO A 94 2.34 9.94 -24.91
C PRO A 94 2.15 8.53 -24.35
N PHE A 95 1.85 8.46 -23.06
CA PHE A 95 1.55 7.19 -22.43
C PHE A 95 0.11 6.81 -22.77
N LYS A 96 -0.12 5.51 -23.00
CA LYS A 96 -1.48 5.02 -23.11
C LYS A 96 -2.13 5.15 -21.74
N GLN A 97 -3.19 5.95 -21.68
CA GLN A 97 -4.13 5.91 -20.56
C GLN A 97 -4.70 4.49 -20.56
N ILE A 98 -4.28 3.68 -19.59
CA ILE A 98 -5.02 2.48 -19.26
C ILE A 98 -6.24 3.01 -18.53
N THR A 99 -7.32 3.28 -19.27
CA THR A 99 -8.63 3.42 -18.64
C THR A 99 -8.79 2.14 -17.88
N ASN A 100 -8.77 2.24 -16.55
CA ASN A 100 -9.23 1.15 -15.73
C ASN A 100 -10.75 1.13 -15.94
N ASP A 101 -11.17 0.60 -17.09
CA ASP A 101 -12.38 -0.19 -17.20
C ASP A 101 -12.13 -1.53 -16.47
N GLY A 102 -11.38 -1.53 -15.35
CA GLY A 102 -11.79 -2.29 -14.21
C GLY A 102 -13.18 -1.79 -13.94
N VAL A 103 -14.13 -2.53 -14.50
CA VAL A 103 -15.54 -2.23 -14.57
C VAL A 103 -15.85 -1.49 -13.28
N VAL A 104 -16.02 -0.16 -13.37
CA VAL A 104 -16.85 0.52 -12.39
C VAL A 104 -18.23 0.00 -12.77
N VAL A 105 -18.48 -1.27 -12.43
CA VAL A 105 -19.77 -1.65 -11.96
C VAL A 105 -19.85 -0.65 -10.82
N GLU A 106 -20.65 0.39 -10.98
CA GLU A 106 -21.50 0.75 -9.86
C GLU A 106 -22.14 -0.59 -9.50
N GLU A 107 -21.42 -1.39 -8.69
CA GLU A 107 -21.96 -2.55 -8.02
C GLU A 107 -23.10 -1.87 -7.32
N ASP A 108 -24.30 -2.04 -7.89
CA ASP A 108 -25.51 -1.56 -7.29
C ASP A 108 -25.54 -2.38 -6.01
N VAL A 109 -24.96 -1.80 -4.96
CA VAL A 109 -24.67 -2.48 -3.69
C VAL A 109 -25.96 -3.03 -3.13
N PHE A 110 -27.10 -2.45 -3.54
CA PHE A 110 -28.42 -2.92 -3.27
C PHE A 110 -28.80 -4.15 -4.11
N ALA A 111 -28.55 -4.17 -5.41
CA ALA A 111 -28.79 -5.34 -6.26
C ALA A 111 -27.89 -6.52 -5.87
N ASP A 112 -26.60 -6.29 -5.61
CA ASP A 112 -25.66 -7.32 -5.17
C ASP A 112 -26.02 -7.85 -3.77
N PHE A 113 -26.47 -6.97 -2.86
CA PHE A 113 -27.02 -7.38 -1.57
C PHE A 113 -28.29 -8.21 -1.73
N ILE A 114 -29.23 -7.82 -2.61
CA ILE A 114 -30.44 -8.59 -2.86
C ILE A 114 -30.11 -9.94 -3.47
N ASP A 115 -29.19 -10.03 -4.43
CA ASP A 115 -28.82 -11.29 -5.07
C ASP A 115 -28.16 -12.25 -4.09
N ARG A 116 -27.25 -11.75 -3.23
CA ARG A 116 -26.60 -12.58 -2.19
C ARG A 116 -27.56 -12.97 -1.06
N ASN A 117 -28.52 -12.11 -0.72
CA ASN A 117 -29.41 -12.29 0.43
C ASN A 117 -30.88 -12.51 0.04
N LEU A 118 -31.16 -12.96 -1.19
CA LEU A 118 -32.50 -13.08 -1.74
C LEU A 118 -33.44 -13.87 -0.82
N MET A 119 -32.94 -14.97 -0.25
CA MET A 119 -33.73 -15.81 0.65
C MET A 119 -34.10 -15.09 1.96
N THR A 120 -33.18 -14.29 2.50
CA THR A 120 -33.42 -13.45 3.68
C THR A 120 -34.42 -12.33 3.37
N VAL A 121 -34.30 -11.69 2.21
CA VAL A 121 -35.22 -10.64 1.75
C VAL A 121 -36.65 -11.19 1.60
N ILE A 122 -36.79 -12.38 1.01
CA ILE A 122 -38.09 -13.07 0.88
C ILE A 122 -38.66 -13.39 2.27
N GLN A 123 -37.85 -13.92 3.19
CA GLN A 123 -38.30 -14.23 4.55
C GLN A 123 -38.79 -12.98 5.30
N ILE A 124 -38.05 -11.87 5.22
CA ILE A 124 -38.47 -10.58 5.81
C ILE A 124 -39.74 -10.06 5.13
N GLY A 125 -39.86 -10.23 3.81
CA GLY A 125 -41.06 -9.87 3.05
C GLY A 125 -42.30 -10.63 3.54
N ILE A 126 -42.21 -11.96 3.69
CA ILE A 126 -43.31 -12.79 4.21
C ILE A 126 -43.65 -12.39 5.65
N LEU A 127 -42.66 -12.22 6.51
CA LEU A 127 -42.88 -11.81 7.90
C LEU A 127 -43.55 -10.43 7.99
N SER A 128 -43.17 -9.50 7.12
CA SER A 128 -43.77 -8.16 7.02
C SER A 128 -45.23 -8.24 6.61
N ILE A 129 -45.57 -9.08 5.63
CA ILE A 129 -46.96 -9.29 5.19
C ILE A 129 -47.80 -9.90 6.32
N VAL A 130 -47.31 -10.96 6.97
CA VAL A 130 -48.02 -11.60 8.09
C VAL A 130 -48.26 -10.62 9.23
N THR A 131 -47.24 -9.83 9.58
CA THR A 131 -47.35 -8.78 10.62
C THR A 131 -48.38 -7.72 10.24
N LEU A 132 -48.42 -7.29 8.97
CA LEU A 132 -49.38 -6.30 8.47
C LEU A 132 -50.81 -6.85 8.50
N ILE A 133 -51.01 -8.12 8.11
CA ILE A 133 -52.31 -8.79 8.18
C ILE A 133 -52.78 -8.88 9.64
N LEU A 134 -51.94 -9.36 10.55
CA LEU A 134 -52.28 -9.45 11.98
C LEU A 134 -52.57 -8.06 12.59
N GLY A 135 -51.77 -7.05 12.25
CA GLY A 135 -52.01 -5.67 12.69
C GLY A 135 -53.36 -5.13 12.19
N LEU A 136 -53.69 -5.36 10.93
CA LEU A 136 -54.92 -4.83 10.32
C LEU A 136 -56.18 -5.63 10.70
N PHE A 137 -56.09 -6.96 10.74
CA PHE A 137 -57.24 -7.86 10.92
C PHE A 137 -57.43 -8.40 12.34
N VAL A 138 -56.45 -8.27 13.23
CA VAL A 138 -56.59 -8.71 14.63
C VAL A 138 -56.50 -7.51 15.57
N VAL A 139 -55.41 -6.74 15.50
CA VAL A 139 -55.21 -5.61 16.41
C VAL A 139 -56.26 -4.52 16.15
N LYS A 140 -56.50 -4.14 14.88
CA LYS A 140 -57.50 -3.12 14.54
C LYS A 140 -58.93 -3.46 15.00
N PRO A 141 -59.51 -4.64 14.70
CA PRO A 141 -60.86 -4.98 15.16
C PRO A 141 -60.97 -5.17 16.67
N LEU A 142 -59.92 -5.60 17.37
CA LEU A 142 -59.98 -5.67 18.84
C LEU A 142 -60.01 -4.27 19.47
N LEU A 143 -59.23 -3.32 18.94
CA LEU A 143 -59.27 -1.93 19.40
C LEU A 143 -60.60 -1.24 19.03
N THR A 144 -61.16 -1.51 17.86
CA THR A 144 -62.45 -0.91 17.44
C THR A 144 -63.66 -1.59 18.06
N ALA A 145 -63.63 -2.90 18.34
CA ALA A 145 -64.70 -3.60 19.05
C ALA A 145 -64.78 -3.18 20.53
N ASN A 146 -63.64 -2.93 21.18
CA ASN A 146 -63.62 -2.38 22.54
C ASN A 146 -64.06 -0.90 22.57
N ALA A 147 -63.80 -0.14 21.49
CA ALA A 147 -64.36 1.20 21.32
C ALA A 147 -65.89 1.18 21.08
N ALA A 148 -66.41 0.18 20.37
CA ALA A 148 -67.85 -0.02 20.19
C ALA A 148 -68.56 -0.50 21.48
N ALA A 149 -67.90 -1.33 22.30
CA ALA A 149 -68.39 -1.69 23.63
C ALA A 149 -68.36 -0.51 24.61
N SER A 150 -67.46 0.46 24.42
CA SER A 150 -67.47 1.74 25.15
C SER A 150 -68.46 2.77 24.58
N ALA A 151 -69.12 2.50 23.44
CA ALA A 151 -70.10 3.39 22.82
C ALA A 151 -71.57 3.02 23.12
N ALA A 152 -71.81 1.95 23.88
CA ALA A 152 -73.16 1.54 24.30
C ALA A 152 -73.42 1.90 25.78
N ALA A 153 -73.44 3.19 26.08
CA ALA A 153 -74.13 3.72 27.26
C ALA A 153 -74.88 5.00 26.83
N PRO A 154 -76.23 5.01 26.75
CA PRO A 154 -76.96 6.23 26.56
C PRO A 154 -77.08 6.90 27.92
N ALA A 155 -76.38 8.01 28.14
CA ALA A 155 -76.62 8.85 29.30
C ALA A 155 -76.74 10.30 28.86
N LEU A 156 -77.97 10.78 29.00
CA LEU A 156 -78.37 12.17 29.08
C LEU A 156 -77.40 13.03 29.90
N ALA A 157 -77.46 14.33 29.59
CA ALA A 157 -77.18 15.47 30.45
C ALA A 157 -75.76 16.08 30.36
N ALA A 158 -75.79 17.35 29.99
CA ALA A 158 -74.69 18.29 30.01
C ALA A 158 -74.35 18.74 31.44
N ALA A 159 -73.04 18.73 31.73
CA ALA A 159 -72.27 19.62 32.62
C ALA A 159 -72.55 19.63 34.14
N PRO A 160 -71.62 20.12 35.01
CA PRO A 160 -70.30 20.71 34.76
C PRO A 160 -69.14 20.11 35.60
N ALA A 161 -67.95 20.67 35.37
CA ALA A 161 -66.67 20.42 36.00
C ALA A 161 -66.65 20.46 37.53
N GLN A 162 -65.75 19.68 38.13
CA GLN A 162 -65.06 20.05 39.37
C GLN A 162 -63.70 19.33 39.50
N MET A 163 -62.73 20.14 39.94
CA MET A 163 -61.36 19.82 40.33
C MET A 163 -61.30 18.73 41.40
N ASP A 164 -60.23 17.95 41.44
CA ASP A 164 -59.11 18.17 42.38
C ASP A 164 -58.24 16.89 42.51
N ALA A 165 -56.95 17.12 42.77
CA ALA A 165 -56.04 16.30 43.61
C ALA A 165 -55.83 14.80 43.31
N LEU A 166 -54.69 14.14 43.55
CA LEU A 166 -53.30 14.44 43.88
C LEU A 166 -52.67 13.03 44.07
N ALA A 167 -51.41 12.82 43.68
CA ALA A 167 -50.51 11.76 44.22
C ALA A 167 -50.87 10.28 43.89
N ALA A 168 -50.00 9.27 43.77
CA ALA A 168 -48.56 9.07 43.97
C ALA A 168 -48.11 7.78 43.20
N THR A 169 -46.98 7.85 42.47
CA THR A 169 -45.71 7.06 42.61
C THR A 169 -45.74 5.53 42.93
N PRO A 170 -44.70 4.71 42.64
CA PRO A 170 -43.95 4.42 41.38
C PRO A 170 -43.60 2.91 41.13
N ALA A 171 -42.96 2.62 39.97
CA ALA A 171 -41.86 1.63 39.74
C ALA A 171 -42.13 0.09 39.82
N PRO A 172 -41.28 -0.79 39.21
CA PRO A 172 -39.93 -0.53 38.68
C PRO A 172 -39.63 -0.96 37.25
N MET A 173 -38.59 -0.29 36.75
CA MET A 173 -37.82 -0.57 35.56
C MET A 173 -36.90 -1.78 35.77
N ALA A 174 -36.71 -2.57 34.72
CA ALA A 174 -35.53 -3.42 34.55
C ALA A 174 -34.68 -2.82 33.42
N THR A 175 -33.59 -2.17 33.78
CA THR A 175 -32.48 -1.80 32.90
C THR A 175 -31.44 -2.91 32.95
N ALA A 176 -31.24 -3.61 31.83
CA ALA A 176 -30.06 -4.44 31.60
C ALA A 176 -29.05 -3.62 30.78
N ALA A 177 -27.86 -3.41 31.32
CA ALA A 177 -26.71 -2.87 30.61
C ALA A 177 -25.71 -4.01 30.38
N PRO A 178 -25.09 -4.13 29.19
CA PRO A 178 -23.88 -4.93 29.02
C PRO A 178 -22.71 -4.01 28.62
N GLY A 179 -21.72 -3.88 29.50
CA GLY A 179 -20.52 -3.08 29.21
C GLY A 179 -19.22 -3.63 29.79
N SER A 180 -19.26 -4.71 30.58
CA SER A 180 -18.08 -5.29 31.23
C SER A 180 -17.49 -6.49 30.47
N ASP A 181 -18.31 -7.33 29.85
CA ASP A 181 -17.85 -8.58 29.20
C ASP A 181 -17.01 -8.34 27.93
N ALA A 182 -17.28 -7.27 27.19
CA ALA A 182 -16.58 -6.98 25.94
C ALA A 182 -15.10 -6.63 26.16
N ILE A 183 -14.79 -5.97 27.28
CA ILE A 183 -13.43 -5.54 27.62
C ILE A 183 -12.60 -6.74 28.12
N GLU A 184 -13.24 -7.66 28.84
CA GLU A 184 -12.62 -8.90 29.33
C GLU A 184 -12.33 -9.87 28.18
N ALA A 185 -13.25 -9.95 27.19
CA ALA A 185 -13.04 -10.71 25.95
C ALA A 185 -11.86 -10.18 25.12
N LEU A 186 -11.74 -8.85 24.95
CA LEU A 186 -10.62 -8.21 24.24
C LEU A 186 -9.27 -8.45 24.94
N LYS A 187 -9.25 -8.44 26.28
CA LYS A 187 -8.02 -8.68 27.05
C LYS A 187 -7.53 -10.13 26.89
N SER A 188 -8.44 -11.09 26.82
CA SER A 188 -8.09 -12.51 26.60
C SER A 188 -7.50 -12.74 25.20
N LEU A 189 -8.07 -12.12 24.16
CA LEU A 189 -7.57 -12.25 22.77
C LEU A 189 -6.21 -11.56 22.56
N ALA A 190 -5.92 -10.49 23.28
CA ALA A 190 -4.65 -9.77 23.17
C ALA A 190 -3.48 -10.56 23.79
N SER A 191 -3.72 -11.27 24.89
CA SER A 191 -2.69 -12.08 25.55
C SER A 191 -2.32 -13.33 24.72
N ASP A 192 -3.29 -13.97 24.07
CA ASP A 192 -3.09 -15.22 23.34
C ASP A 192 -2.18 -15.09 22.10
N LYS A 193 -2.16 -13.93 21.44
CA LYS A 193 -1.38 -13.73 20.20
C LYS A 193 0.06 -13.25 20.40
N THR A 194 0.45 -12.89 21.62
CA THR A 194 1.79 -12.35 21.86
C THR A 194 2.84 -13.47 21.80
N ASP A 195 2.52 -14.66 22.28
CA ASP A 195 3.43 -15.82 22.26
C ASP A 195 3.65 -16.39 20.83
N GLU A 196 2.66 -16.27 19.95
CA GLU A 196 2.77 -16.70 18.54
C GLU A 196 3.76 -15.83 17.75
N THR A 197 3.88 -14.55 18.10
CA THR A 197 4.83 -13.63 17.43
C THR A 197 6.29 -13.88 17.84
N ALA A 198 6.54 -14.40 19.05
CA ALA A 198 7.89 -14.76 19.48
C ALA A 198 8.45 -15.96 18.71
N GLY A 199 7.59 -16.93 18.37
CA GLY A 199 8.00 -18.11 17.58
C GLY A 199 8.41 -17.78 16.15
N LEU A 200 7.78 -16.78 15.52
CA LEU A 200 8.10 -16.36 14.16
C LEU A 200 9.45 -15.63 14.05
N ILE A 201 9.82 -14.84 15.08
CA ILE A 201 11.13 -14.18 15.11
C ILE A 201 12.24 -15.22 15.31
N GLN A 202 11.99 -16.24 16.13
CA GLN A 202 12.98 -17.29 16.38
C GLN A 202 13.17 -18.21 15.17
N SER A 203 12.10 -18.51 14.41
CA SER A 203 12.24 -19.29 13.18
C SER A 203 12.99 -18.52 12.08
N TRP A 204 12.83 -17.19 12.00
CA TRP A 204 13.58 -16.36 11.05
C TRP A 204 15.06 -16.21 11.42
N LEU A 205 15.41 -16.36 12.69
CA LEU A 205 16.80 -16.28 13.14
C LEU A 205 17.55 -17.62 12.89
N ASP A 206 16.89 -18.75 13.15
CA ASP A 206 17.48 -20.09 12.99
C ASP A 206 17.79 -20.41 11.50
N GLU A 207 16.97 -19.91 10.57
CA GLU A 207 17.18 -20.11 9.12
C GLU A 207 18.36 -19.28 8.55
N THR A 208 18.92 -18.35 9.31
CA THR A 208 20.09 -17.55 8.87
C THR A 208 21.44 -18.12 9.28
N GLU A 209 21.49 -19.11 10.20
CA GLU A 209 22.75 -19.76 10.61
C GLU A 209 23.13 -20.98 9.74
N ASP A 210 22.18 -21.62 9.06
CA ASP A 210 22.45 -22.76 8.15
C ASP A 210 22.95 -22.34 6.75
N ALA A 211 23.08 -21.04 6.49
CA ALA A 211 23.49 -20.48 5.20
C ALA A 211 24.94 -19.91 5.18
N ALA A 212 25.75 -20.16 6.23
CA ALA A 212 27.13 -19.68 6.37
C ALA A 212 28.18 -20.81 6.27
#